data_AF-A0A9J6QYT7-F1
#
_entry.id   AF-A0A9J6QYT7-F1
#
_cell.length_a   1.000
_cell.length_b   1.000
_cell.length_c   1.000
_cell.angle_alpha   90.00
_cell.angle_beta   90.00
_cell.angle_gamma   90.00
#
_symmetry.space_group_name_H-M   'P 1'
#
loop_
_entity.id
_entity.type
_entity.pdbx_description
1 polymer ?
#
loop_
_entity_poly.entity_id
_entity_poly.type
_entity_poly.pdbx_seq_one_letter_code
_entity_poly.pdbx_strand_id
1 'polypeptide(L)'
;MIKNKMGNQTLDFSRRPVILGAASVVGKKEGEGPLSQWFDTVLEEDTFGEKTWEKSESKMLKTAMMEALQKSGRSKEDIGAMLSGDLLNQLMSSSFMARDLHIPFLGMYGACSTMTESLMLGSVLTDGQYSDNVIIGASSHYCTAERQFRMPLEHGNQRPPSAQWTATAAGAMVISSGKKEEEAMIADDEGNTKTPAVVKVCCGTIGKVIDAGIKDANQMGAAMAPAAVDTLLNHFADTGRKINYYDLILTGDLGYIGKDIAKDLLVDAGLPKKEVESRYDDCGAMIYAKEQDVHGGGSGCGCSASVFSSYIYKRMQRGELHKVLIVSTGALLSTISPFQGESIPGIAHAISLEIGQEER
;
A
#
# COMPACT_ATOMS: atom_id res chain seq x y z
N MET A 1 8.01 -31.13 -3.44
CA MET A 1 7.78 -29.87 -4.19
C MET A 1 6.79 -29.03 -3.41
N ILE A 2 7.06 -27.74 -3.24
CA ILE A 2 6.13 -26.80 -2.60
C ILE A 2 5.01 -26.51 -3.63
N LYS A 3 3.74 -26.75 -3.27
CA LYS A 3 2.62 -26.68 -4.22
C LYS A 3 2.34 -25.27 -4.74
N ASN A 4 2.46 -24.26 -3.89
CA ASN A 4 2.01 -22.90 -4.18
C ASN A 4 3.19 -21.92 -4.38
N LYS A 5 4.32 -22.40 -4.92
CA LYS A 5 5.52 -21.59 -5.15
C LYS A 5 5.91 -21.60 -6.63
N MET A 6 6.05 -20.40 -7.20
CA MET A 6 6.56 -20.15 -8.55
C MET A 6 7.98 -19.60 -8.45
N GLY A 7 8.93 -20.25 -9.11
CA GLY A 7 10.33 -19.84 -9.11
C GLY A 7 10.92 -19.69 -7.70
N ASN A 8 11.53 -18.54 -7.45
CA ASN A 8 12.37 -18.28 -6.29
C ASN A 8 11.60 -17.68 -5.10
N GLN A 9 10.71 -16.72 -5.34
CA GLN A 9 10.13 -15.82 -4.32
C GLN A 9 8.62 -15.62 -4.46
N THR A 10 8.01 -16.12 -5.53
CA THR A 10 6.60 -15.85 -5.81
C THR A 10 5.70 -16.98 -5.34
N LEU A 11 4.62 -16.62 -4.65
CA LEU A 11 3.56 -17.50 -4.20
C LEU A 11 2.39 -17.45 -5.19
N ASP A 12 1.88 -18.58 -5.63
CA ASP A 12 0.65 -18.68 -6.42
C ASP A 12 -0.55 -18.91 -5.50
N PHE A 13 -1.57 -18.06 -5.60
CA PHE A 13 -2.80 -18.19 -4.80
C PHE A 13 -3.85 -18.96 -5.60
N SER A 14 -3.71 -20.28 -5.68
CA SER A 14 -4.51 -21.17 -6.53
C SER A 14 -6.03 -21.00 -6.42
N ARG A 15 -6.54 -20.65 -5.24
CA ARG A 15 -7.97 -20.43 -4.97
C ARG A 15 -8.45 -19.02 -5.30
N ARG A 16 -7.53 -18.12 -5.65
CA ARG A 16 -7.77 -16.73 -6.05
C ARG A 16 -8.65 -15.98 -5.03
N PRO A 17 -8.16 -15.74 -3.80
CA PRO A 17 -8.86 -14.91 -2.82
C PRO A 17 -9.31 -13.58 -3.44
N VAL A 18 -10.45 -13.06 -3.00
CA VAL A 18 -11.02 -11.82 -3.55
C VAL A 18 -10.98 -10.70 -2.53
N ILE A 19 -10.99 -9.45 -3.00
CA ILE A 19 -11.18 -8.28 -2.15
C ILE A 19 -12.66 -7.92 -2.18
N LEU A 20 -13.36 -8.04 -1.04
CA LEU A 20 -14.81 -7.80 -0.93
C LEU A 20 -15.16 -6.35 -0.61
N GLY A 21 -14.27 -5.65 0.09
CA GLY A 21 -14.47 -4.29 0.53
C GLY A 21 -13.12 -3.62 0.78
N ALA A 22 -13.05 -2.35 0.45
CA ALA A 22 -11.88 -1.52 0.68
C ALA A 22 -12.32 -0.11 1.05
N ALA A 23 -11.52 0.57 1.87
CA ALA A 23 -11.76 1.95 2.21
C ALA A 23 -10.47 2.69 2.54
N SER A 24 -10.55 4.02 2.45
CA SER A 24 -9.45 4.95 2.65
C SER A 24 -9.90 6.16 3.46
N VAL A 25 -9.06 6.57 4.39
CA VAL A 25 -9.24 7.80 5.17
C VAL A 25 -7.98 8.63 5.00
N VAL A 26 -8.10 9.88 4.60
CA VAL A 26 -6.95 10.76 4.35
C VAL A 26 -7.09 12.10 5.03
N GLY A 27 -5.95 12.71 5.34
CA GLY A 27 -5.85 14.06 5.89
C GLY A 27 -6.24 15.13 4.89
N LYS A 28 -6.21 16.37 5.36
CA LYS A 28 -6.63 17.52 4.58
C LYS A 28 -5.78 17.71 3.33
N LYS A 29 -4.44 17.58 3.47
CA LYS A 29 -3.50 17.83 2.37
C LYS A 29 -3.68 16.81 1.24
N GLU A 30 -3.86 15.55 1.57
CA GLU A 30 -4.16 14.48 0.60
C GLU A 30 -5.52 14.71 -0.07
N GLY A 31 -6.52 15.17 0.70
CA GLY A 31 -7.85 15.53 0.22
C GLY A 31 -7.89 16.77 -0.68
N GLU A 32 -6.87 17.61 -0.66
CA GLU A 32 -6.68 18.72 -1.61
C GLU A 32 -5.87 18.30 -2.85
N GLY A 33 -5.39 17.05 -2.87
CA GLY A 33 -4.56 16.50 -3.94
C GLY A 33 -5.34 15.94 -5.13
N PRO A 34 -4.63 15.50 -6.19
CA PRO A 34 -5.23 15.04 -7.45
C PRO A 34 -6.15 13.82 -7.30
N LEU A 35 -5.97 13.04 -6.23
CA LEU A 35 -6.73 11.83 -5.97
C LEU A 35 -7.93 12.05 -5.04
N SER A 36 -8.21 13.29 -4.63
CA SER A 36 -9.27 13.66 -3.66
C SER A 36 -10.58 12.91 -3.85
N GLN A 37 -11.13 12.92 -5.07
CA GLN A 37 -12.42 12.30 -5.41
C GLN A 37 -12.47 10.78 -5.23
N TRP A 38 -11.31 10.13 -5.11
CA TRP A 38 -11.23 8.68 -4.96
C TRP A 38 -11.28 8.26 -3.50
N PHE A 39 -10.87 9.11 -2.56
CA PHE A 39 -10.85 8.77 -1.15
C PHE A 39 -12.26 8.67 -0.57
N ASP A 40 -12.46 7.80 0.41
CA ASP A 40 -13.79 7.57 0.99
C ASP A 40 -14.12 8.60 2.06
N THR A 41 -13.12 8.92 2.89
CA THR A 41 -13.22 9.98 3.89
C THR A 41 -12.01 10.90 3.79
N VAL A 42 -12.28 12.20 3.61
CA VAL A 42 -11.30 13.28 3.72
C VAL A 42 -11.55 14.03 5.03
N LEU A 43 -10.53 14.15 5.88
CA LEU A 43 -10.63 14.86 7.14
C LEU A 43 -10.67 16.39 6.92
N GLU A 44 -11.51 17.08 7.68
CA GLU A 44 -11.50 18.55 7.74
C GLU A 44 -10.23 19.07 8.44
N GLU A 45 -9.77 18.34 9.46
CA GLU A 45 -8.53 18.59 10.21
C GLU A 45 -7.82 17.29 10.53
N ASP A 46 -6.49 17.28 10.41
CA ASP A 46 -5.64 16.10 10.66
C ASP A 46 -5.69 15.63 12.12
N THR A 47 -6.17 16.44 13.06
CA THR A 47 -6.37 16.02 14.46
C THR A 47 -7.48 14.97 14.59
N PHE A 48 -8.39 14.91 13.61
CA PHE A 48 -9.62 14.12 13.64
C PHE A 48 -10.42 14.26 14.95
N GLY A 49 -10.35 15.43 15.60
CA GLY A 49 -10.97 15.71 16.90
C GLY A 49 -10.33 14.99 18.10
N GLU A 50 -9.17 14.36 17.91
CA GLU A 50 -8.42 13.66 18.95
C GLU A 50 -7.40 14.57 19.67
N LYS A 51 -7.05 14.18 20.90
CA LYS A 51 -6.12 14.96 21.73
C LYS A 51 -4.65 14.80 21.35
N THR A 52 -4.30 13.73 20.62
CA THR A 52 -2.94 13.45 20.18
C THR A 52 -2.94 12.91 18.76
N TRP A 53 -1.84 13.09 18.04
CA TRP A 53 -1.71 12.62 16.65
C TRP A 53 -1.76 11.10 16.53
N GLU A 54 -1.23 10.39 17.52
CA GLU A 54 -1.24 8.92 17.53
C GLU A 54 -2.66 8.37 17.70
N LYS A 55 -3.50 9.06 18.50
CA LYS A 55 -4.93 8.75 18.60
C LYS A 55 -5.68 9.11 17.32
N SER A 56 -5.32 10.23 16.68
CA SER A 56 -5.87 10.59 15.37
C SER A 56 -5.59 9.49 14.34
N GLU A 57 -4.34 9.08 14.21
CA GLU A 57 -3.91 8.01 13.30
C GLU A 57 -4.61 6.67 13.59
N SER A 58 -4.70 6.29 14.88
CA SER A 58 -5.43 5.09 15.30
C SER A 58 -6.91 5.14 14.93
N LYS A 59 -7.55 6.32 15.09
CA LYS A 59 -8.94 6.55 14.70
C LYS A 59 -9.13 6.52 13.20
N MET A 60 -8.22 7.11 12.42
CA MET A 60 -8.24 7.04 10.95
C MET A 60 -8.22 5.58 10.48
N LEU A 61 -7.29 4.79 11.00
CA LEU A 61 -7.16 3.37 10.67
C LEU A 61 -8.41 2.59 11.06
N LYS A 62 -8.95 2.84 12.26
CA LYS A 62 -10.21 2.23 12.72
C LYS A 62 -11.37 2.56 11.78
N THR A 63 -11.50 3.82 11.37
CA THR A 63 -12.55 4.26 10.43
C THR A 63 -12.39 3.56 9.08
N ALA A 64 -11.18 3.50 8.51
CA ALA A 64 -10.92 2.79 7.27
C ALA A 64 -11.30 1.31 7.37
N MET A 65 -10.94 0.62 8.45
CA MET A 65 -11.30 -0.78 8.65
C MET A 65 -12.80 -1.00 8.81
N MET A 66 -13.47 -0.16 9.58
CA MET A 66 -14.93 -0.25 9.76
C MET A 66 -15.68 -0.03 8.45
N GLU A 67 -15.25 0.95 7.65
CA GLU A 67 -15.82 1.18 6.32
C GLU A 67 -15.54 0.01 5.37
N ALA A 68 -14.33 -0.56 5.39
CA ALA A 68 -14.00 -1.72 4.57
C ALA A 68 -14.87 -2.94 4.95
N LEU A 69 -15.11 -3.17 6.25
CA LEU A 69 -16.04 -4.19 6.74
C LEU A 69 -17.46 -3.94 6.24
N GLN A 70 -17.97 -2.72 6.42
CA GLN A 70 -19.30 -2.34 5.96
C GLN A 70 -19.45 -2.56 4.44
N LYS A 71 -18.48 -2.11 3.65
CA LYS A 71 -18.46 -2.29 2.19
C LYS A 71 -18.31 -3.74 1.77
N SER A 72 -17.67 -4.58 2.58
CA SER A 72 -17.56 -6.03 2.32
C SER A 72 -18.84 -6.81 2.63
N GLY A 73 -19.76 -6.24 3.42
CA GLY A 73 -20.92 -6.96 3.95
C GLY A 73 -20.57 -7.97 5.04
N ARG A 74 -19.39 -7.83 5.68
CA ARG A 74 -18.94 -8.70 6.77
C ARG A 74 -18.98 -7.97 8.11
N SER A 75 -19.32 -8.72 9.15
CA SER A 75 -19.22 -8.27 10.53
C SER A 75 -17.79 -8.50 11.06
N LYS A 76 -17.50 -8.00 12.26
CA LYS A 76 -16.19 -8.22 12.90
C LYS A 76 -16.01 -9.68 13.29
N GLU A 77 -17.12 -10.32 13.65
CA GLU A 77 -17.22 -11.70 14.09
C GLU A 77 -16.91 -12.70 12.96
N ASP A 78 -17.08 -12.27 11.70
CA ASP A 78 -16.76 -13.05 10.51
C ASP A 78 -15.25 -13.05 10.17
N ILE A 79 -14.47 -12.20 10.83
CA ILE A 79 -13.04 -12.00 10.53
C ILE A 79 -12.19 -12.91 11.42
N GLY A 80 -11.47 -13.84 10.80
CA GLY A 80 -10.60 -14.76 11.53
C GLY A 80 -9.26 -14.15 11.94
N ALA A 81 -8.77 -13.17 11.20
CA ALA A 81 -7.54 -12.44 11.54
C ALA A 81 -7.55 -11.01 10.99
N MET A 82 -6.93 -10.12 11.74
CA MET A 82 -6.59 -8.75 11.35
C MET A 82 -5.08 -8.59 11.24
N LEU A 83 -4.59 -8.17 10.07
CA LEU A 83 -3.18 -7.92 9.82
C LEU A 83 -2.99 -6.43 9.56
N SER A 84 -2.32 -5.74 10.48
CA SER A 84 -2.17 -4.30 10.38
C SER A 84 -0.87 -3.80 10.96
N GLY A 85 -0.39 -2.70 10.41
CA GLY A 85 0.76 -1.99 10.95
C GLY A 85 0.78 -0.51 10.60
N ASP A 86 1.65 0.20 11.30
CA ASP A 86 1.91 1.62 11.17
C ASP A 86 3.42 1.86 11.31
N LEU A 87 3.87 3.09 11.03
CA LEU A 87 5.30 3.42 11.11
C LEU A 87 5.79 3.63 12.55
N LEU A 88 4.88 3.76 13.52
CA LEU A 88 5.25 4.13 14.87
C LEU A 88 5.86 2.95 15.61
N ASN A 89 6.80 3.27 16.50
CA ASN A 89 7.42 2.26 17.34
C ASN A 89 6.35 1.48 18.10
N GLN A 90 6.46 0.15 18.08
CA GLN A 90 5.53 -0.78 18.70
C GLN A 90 4.12 -0.79 18.08
N LEU A 91 3.98 -0.32 16.83
CA LEU A 91 2.71 -0.35 16.10
C LEU A 91 1.58 0.32 16.91
N MET A 92 1.84 1.54 17.41
CA MET A 92 0.99 2.17 18.40
C MET A 92 -0.43 2.34 17.84
N SER A 93 -0.56 2.91 16.66
CA SER A 93 -1.87 3.20 16.06
C SER A 93 -2.66 1.93 15.77
N SER A 94 -1.98 0.89 15.25
CA SER A 94 -2.57 -0.41 14.93
C SER A 94 -2.95 -1.19 16.18
N SER A 95 -2.09 -1.23 17.20
CA SER A 95 -2.34 -2.00 18.44
C SER A 95 -3.51 -1.43 19.23
N PHE A 96 -3.61 -0.10 19.31
CA PHE A 96 -4.71 0.56 20.03
C PHE A 96 -6.04 0.45 19.28
N MET A 97 -6.00 0.53 17.94
CA MET A 97 -7.16 0.25 17.10
C MET A 97 -7.60 -1.22 17.25
N ALA A 98 -6.65 -2.17 17.25
CA ALA A 98 -6.92 -3.60 17.39
C ALA A 98 -7.58 -3.94 18.73
N ARG A 99 -7.11 -3.32 19.82
CA ARG A 99 -7.73 -3.44 21.13
C ARG A 99 -9.21 -3.06 21.10
N ASP A 100 -9.57 -2.02 20.35
CA ASP A 100 -10.95 -1.54 20.25
C ASP A 100 -11.83 -2.40 19.33
N LEU A 101 -11.26 -3.04 18.30
CA LEU A 101 -12.02 -3.88 17.37
C LEU A 101 -12.28 -5.30 17.89
N HIS A 102 -11.45 -5.80 18.82
CA HIS A 102 -11.57 -7.15 19.39
C HIS A 102 -11.52 -8.30 18.37
N ILE A 103 -10.77 -8.12 17.28
CA ILE A 103 -10.50 -9.15 16.27
C ILE A 103 -9.10 -9.75 16.55
N PRO A 104 -8.87 -11.06 16.36
CA PRO A 104 -7.52 -11.65 16.47
C PRO A 104 -6.51 -10.90 15.63
N PHE A 105 -5.42 -10.43 16.25
CA PHE A 105 -4.52 -9.44 15.65
C PHE A 105 -3.11 -10.00 15.43
N LEU A 106 -2.60 -9.81 14.21
CA LEU A 106 -1.21 -10.00 13.84
C LEU A 106 -0.62 -8.63 13.48
N GLY A 107 0.23 -8.11 14.36
CA GLY A 107 0.94 -6.85 14.14
C GLY A 107 2.01 -7.02 13.05
N MET A 108 1.92 -6.19 12.02
CA MET A 108 2.81 -6.24 10.86
C MET A 108 3.78 -5.06 10.88
N TYR A 109 5.04 -5.29 10.54
CA TYR A 109 6.02 -4.23 10.38
C TYR A 109 6.95 -4.50 9.19
N GLY A 110 6.64 -3.86 8.07
CA GLY A 110 7.49 -3.77 6.88
C GLY A 110 7.87 -2.32 6.57
N ALA A 111 7.88 -1.43 7.57
CA ALA A 111 7.90 0.02 7.33
C ALA A 111 6.80 0.44 6.33
N CYS A 112 7.14 1.16 5.26
CA CYS A 112 6.17 1.57 4.24
C CYS A 112 5.63 0.39 3.40
N SER A 113 6.27 -0.79 3.41
CA SER A 113 5.83 -1.96 2.63
C SER A 113 4.67 -2.73 3.27
N THR A 114 4.26 -2.33 4.48
CA THR A 114 3.31 -3.04 5.34
C THR A 114 1.96 -3.33 4.66
N MET A 115 1.44 -2.44 3.79
CA MET A 115 0.17 -2.70 3.11
C MET A 115 0.24 -3.95 2.23
N THR A 116 1.27 -4.04 1.38
CA THR A 116 1.44 -5.19 0.48
C THR A 116 1.86 -6.44 1.24
N GLU A 117 2.65 -6.30 2.31
CA GLU A 117 3.00 -7.41 3.21
C GLU A 117 1.74 -8.02 3.88
N SER A 118 0.87 -7.19 4.45
CA SER A 118 -0.39 -7.62 5.07
C SER A 118 -1.31 -8.27 4.05
N LEU A 119 -1.43 -7.70 2.84
CA LEU A 119 -2.21 -8.29 1.75
C LEU A 119 -1.69 -9.66 1.34
N MET A 120 -0.36 -9.82 1.29
CA MET A 120 0.27 -11.09 0.96
C MET A 120 -0.01 -12.16 1.99
N LEU A 121 0.25 -11.89 3.28
CA LEU A 121 -0.01 -12.86 4.33
C LEU A 121 -1.50 -13.13 4.52
N GLY A 122 -2.36 -12.11 4.39
CA GLY A 122 -3.81 -12.30 4.42
C GLY A 122 -4.27 -13.22 3.29
N SER A 123 -3.71 -13.05 2.09
CA SER A 123 -3.99 -13.93 0.96
C SER A 123 -3.46 -15.35 1.17
N VAL A 124 -2.31 -15.52 1.85
CA VAL A 124 -1.81 -16.86 2.25
C VAL A 124 -2.77 -17.53 3.22
N LEU A 125 -3.27 -16.81 4.23
CA LEU A 125 -4.22 -17.35 5.20
C LEU A 125 -5.53 -17.77 4.53
N THR A 126 -6.03 -16.95 3.61
CA THR A 126 -7.27 -17.24 2.88
C THR A 126 -7.11 -18.34 1.84
N ASP A 127 -6.07 -18.31 1.02
CA ASP A 127 -5.78 -19.35 0.01
C ASP A 127 -5.48 -20.72 0.68
N GLY A 128 -4.79 -20.69 1.82
CA GLY A 128 -4.49 -21.85 2.65
C GLY A 128 -5.67 -22.40 3.44
N GLN A 129 -6.84 -21.73 3.38
CA GLN A 129 -8.06 -22.09 4.13
C GLN A 129 -7.87 -22.06 5.66
N TYR A 130 -6.93 -21.23 6.14
CA TYR A 130 -6.77 -20.96 7.57
C TYR A 130 -7.77 -19.90 8.07
N SER A 131 -8.33 -19.09 7.17
CA SER A 131 -9.38 -18.13 7.48
C SER A 131 -10.22 -17.79 6.24
N ASP A 132 -11.54 -17.74 6.38
CA ASP A 132 -12.43 -17.35 5.27
C ASP A 132 -12.41 -15.86 4.99
N ASN A 133 -12.23 -15.03 6.03
CA ASN A 133 -12.13 -13.58 5.90
C ASN A 133 -10.98 -13.03 6.74
N VAL A 134 -10.13 -12.25 6.09
CA VAL A 134 -9.02 -11.54 6.73
C VAL A 134 -9.16 -10.06 6.42
N ILE A 135 -9.07 -9.21 7.44
CA ILE A 135 -8.99 -7.77 7.23
C ILE A 135 -7.54 -7.32 7.32
N ILE A 136 -7.12 -6.50 6.37
CA ILE A 136 -5.79 -5.91 6.34
C ILE A 136 -5.88 -4.39 6.44
N GLY A 137 -4.83 -3.76 6.94
CA GLY A 137 -4.71 -2.31 6.86
C GLY A 137 -3.31 -1.79 7.13
N ALA A 138 -3.10 -0.53 6.79
CA ALA A 138 -1.94 0.23 7.24
C ALA A 138 -2.27 1.72 7.35
N SER A 139 -1.57 2.42 8.24
CA SER A 139 -1.71 3.86 8.42
C SER A 139 -0.37 4.56 8.60
N SER A 140 -0.34 5.82 8.19
CA SER A 140 0.70 6.77 8.58
C SER A 140 0.07 8.12 8.87
N HIS A 141 0.71 8.91 9.72
CA HIS A 141 0.33 10.30 9.97
C HIS A 141 1.57 11.19 9.92
N TYR A 142 1.47 12.34 9.24
CA TYR A 142 2.60 13.27 9.09
C TYR A 142 3.22 13.63 10.44
N CYS A 143 2.42 14.21 11.34
CA CYS A 143 2.88 14.65 12.65
C CYS A 143 3.48 13.55 13.55
N THR A 144 3.01 12.30 13.46
CA THR A 144 3.57 11.20 14.26
C THR A 144 4.91 10.75 13.70
N ALA A 145 5.02 10.62 12.37
CA ALA A 145 6.24 10.25 11.69
C ALA A 145 7.34 11.32 11.81
N GLU A 146 7.01 12.61 11.66
CA GLU A 146 7.98 13.70 11.84
C GLU A 146 8.56 13.70 13.26
N ARG A 147 7.74 13.47 14.29
CA ARG A 147 8.21 13.39 15.68
C ARG A 147 9.15 12.21 15.93
N GLN A 148 8.94 11.09 15.23
CA GLN A 148 9.72 9.88 15.45
C GLN A 148 11.03 9.87 14.66
N PHE A 149 10.97 10.18 13.36
CA PHE A 149 12.09 9.98 12.43
C PHE A 149 12.86 11.25 12.11
N ARG A 150 12.33 12.41 12.49
CA ARG A 150 12.97 13.69 12.22
C ARG A 150 13.19 14.48 13.49
N MET A 151 13.95 15.55 13.34
CA MET A 151 14.18 16.48 14.42
C MET A 151 12.88 17.22 14.76
N PRO A 152 12.67 17.60 16.03
CA PRO A 152 11.46 18.30 16.47
C PRO A 152 11.14 19.49 15.55
N LEU A 153 9.87 19.64 15.15
CA LEU A 153 9.40 20.74 14.30
C LEU A 153 9.73 22.11 14.92
N GLU A 154 9.76 22.17 16.25
CA GLU A 154 10.08 23.32 17.07
C GLU A 154 11.52 23.82 16.89
N HIS A 155 12.42 22.99 16.34
CA HIS A 155 13.81 23.36 16.07
C HIS A 155 14.00 24.14 14.75
N GLY A 156 12.94 24.38 13.98
CA GLY A 156 12.99 25.22 12.77
C GLY A 156 13.81 24.62 11.62
N ASN A 157 13.99 23.29 11.60
CA ASN A 157 14.75 22.61 10.56
C ASN A 157 14.07 22.76 9.19
N GLN A 158 14.85 23.13 8.18
CA GLN A 158 14.35 23.16 6.80
C GLN A 158 14.43 21.76 6.19
N ARG A 159 13.30 21.30 5.63
CA ARG A 159 13.23 20.02 4.93
C ARG A 159 14.01 20.13 3.61
N PRO A 160 14.96 19.24 3.30
CA PRO A 160 15.67 19.27 2.03
C PRO A 160 14.71 18.94 0.85
N PRO A 161 15.00 19.41 -0.38
CA PRO A 161 14.15 19.13 -1.55
C PRO A 161 13.99 17.65 -1.91
N SER A 162 14.89 16.78 -1.44
CA SER A 162 14.80 15.32 -1.66
C SER A 162 13.87 14.62 -0.67
N ALA A 163 13.60 15.24 0.48
CA ALA A 163 12.83 14.60 1.53
C ALA A 163 11.35 14.50 1.13
N GLN A 164 10.77 13.33 1.37
CA GLN A 164 9.36 13.06 1.10
C GLN A 164 8.45 13.65 2.18
N TRP A 165 7.15 13.66 1.93
CA TRP A 165 6.11 14.03 2.87
C TRP A 165 5.34 12.78 3.31
N THR A 166 5.42 12.41 4.59
CA THR A 166 4.64 11.29 5.11
C THR A 166 3.16 11.60 5.00
N ALA A 167 2.43 10.78 4.25
CA ALA A 167 1.00 10.95 4.06
C ALA A 167 0.25 10.72 5.36
N THR A 168 -0.66 11.65 5.67
CA THR A 168 -1.67 11.45 6.69
C THR A 168 -2.78 10.65 6.06
N ALA A 169 -2.69 9.33 6.16
CA ALA A 169 -3.56 8.43 5.41
C ALA A 169 -3.65 7.05 6.07
N ALA A 170 -4.79 6.40 5.89
CA ALA A 170 -5.02 5.01 6.23
C ALA A 170 -5.80 4.31 5.13
N GLY A 171 -5.51 3.02 4.91
CA GLY A 171 -6.24 2.17 3.99
C GLY A 171 -6.48 0.80 4.59
N ALA A 172 -7.62 0.19 4.25
CA ALA A 172 -7.98 -1.15 4.67
C ALA A 172 -8.68 -1.93 3.56
N MET A 173 -8.55 -3.25 3.59
CA MET A 173 -9.21 -4.18 2.65
C MET A 173 -9.65 -5.45 3.37
N VAL A 174 -10.77 -6.03 2.93
CA VAL A 174 -11.25 -7.35 3.38
C VAL A 174 -10.97 -8.38 2.28
N ILE A 175 -10.10 -9.32 2.58
CA ILE A 175 -9.74 -10.46 1.73
C ILE A 175 -10.64 -11.63 2.11
N SER A 176 -11.23 -12.32 1.13
CA SER A 176 -12.14 -13.43 1.38
C SER A 176 -11.96 -14.60 0.43
N SER A 177 -12.28 -15.80 0.92
CA SER A 177 -12.42 -17.03 0.12
C SER A 177 -13.76 -17.05 -0.65
N GLY A 178 -14.75 -16.30 -0.19
CA GLY A 178 -16.09 -16.22 -0.75
C GLY A 178 -16.28 -15.05 -1.70
N LYS A 179 -17.36 -15.08 -2.49
CA LYS A 179 -17.81 -13.92 -3.27
C LYS A 179 -18.74 -13.05 -2.44
N LYS A 180 -18.91 -11.80 -2.85
CA LYS A 180 -19.97 -10.95 -2.31
C LYS A 180 -21.31 -11.42 -2.87
N GLU A 181 -22.29 -11.62 -2.00
CA GLU A 181 -23.61 -12.16 -2.37
C GLU A 181 -24.46 -11.12 -3.12
N GLU A 182 -24.36 -9.86 -2.72
CA GLU A 182 -25.05 -8.73 -3.36
C GLU A 182 -24.09 -7.54 -3.48
N GLU A 183 -23.93 -7.03 -4.71
CA GLU A 183 -23.14 -5.84 -4.98
C GLU A 183 -24.02 -4.68 -5.41
N ALA A 184 -23.92 -3.56 -4.69
CA ALA A 184 -24.50 -2.31 -5.13
C ALA A 184 -23.89 -1.92 -6.49
N MET A 185 -24.76 -1.61 -7.45
CA MET A 185 -24.33 -1.14 -8.77
C MET A 185 -23.47 0.11 -8.62
N ILE A 186 -22.39 0.17 -9.40
CA ILE A 186 -21.52 1.33 -9.49
C ILE A 186 -21.81 2.09 -10.78
N ALA A 187 -21.73 3.42 -10.73
CA ALA A 187 -21.80 4.26 -11.90
C ALA A 187 -20.39 4.51 -12.46
N ASP A 188 -20.27 4.53 -13.79
CA ASP A 188 -19.11 5.14 -14.46
C ASP A 188 -19.25 6.68 -14.50
N ASP A 189 -18.24 7.35 -15.04
CA ASP A 189 -18.21 8.81 -15.13
C ASP A 189 -19.27 9.38 -16.09
N GLU A 190 -19.89 8.53 -16.93
CA GLU A 190 -21.00 8.87 -17.82
C GLU A 190 -22.38 8.60 -17.17
N GLY A 191 -22.40 8.06 -15.95
CA GLY A 191 -23.60 7.73 -15.19
C GLY A 191 -24.22 6.37 -15.52
N ASN A 192 -23.57 5.54 -16.34
CA ASN A 192 -24.04 4.19 -16.62
C ASN A 192 -23.77 3.27 -15.43
N THR A 193 -24.79 2.54 -14.98
CA THR A 193 -24.68 1.62 -13.85
C THR A 193 -24.29 0.21 -14.30
N LYS A 194 -23.37 -0.41 -13.57
CA LYS A 194 -22.96 -1.81 -13.79
C LYS A 194 -22.58 -2.51 -12.50
N THR A 195 -22.59 -3.84 -12.52
CA THR A 195 -22.05 -4.66 -11.44
C THR A 195 -20.55 -4.38 -11.32
N PRO A 196 -20.01 -4.16 -10.10
CA PRO A 196 -18.58 -4.03 -9.91
C PRO A 196 -17.85 -5.32 -10.36
N ALA A 197 -16.66 -5.15 -10.94
CA ALA A 197 -15.83 -6.30 -11.24
C ALA A 197 -15.21 -6.88 -9.95
N VAL A 198 -15.19 -8.20 -9.84
CA VAL A 198 -14.57 -8.90 -8.70
C VAL A 198 -13.05 -8.85 -8.83
N VAL A 199 -12.38 -8.22 -7.85
CA VAL A 199 -10.92 -8.11 -7.79
C VAL A 199 -10.33 -9.34 -7.08
N LYS A 200 -9.50 -10.11 -7.80
CA LYS A 200 -8.86 -11.34 -7.34
C LYS A 200 -7.38 -11.11 -7.08
N VAL A 201 -6.88 -11.65 -5.97
CA VAL A 201 -5.45 -11.77 -5.67
C VAL A 201 -4.91 -13.03 -6.34
N CYS A 202 -3.97 -12.87 -7.27
CA CYS A 202 -3.50 -13.97 -8.11
C CYS A 202 -2.19 -14.59 -7.60
N CYS A 203 -1.22 -13.75 -7.29
CA CYS A 203 0.08 -14.18 -6.78
C CYS A 203 0.76 -13.05 -6.00
N GLY A 204 1.74 -13.39 -5.17
CA GLY A 204 2.53 -12.44 -4.40
C GLY A 204 4.01 -12.77 -4.40
N THR A 205 4.88 -11.77 -4.59
CA THR A 205 6.34 -11.93 -4.57
C THR A 205 6.92 -11.33 -3.31
N ILE A 206 7.44 -12.20 -2.43
CA ILE A 206 8.12 -11.78 -1.20
C ILE A 206 9.48 -11.18 -1.60
N GLY A 207 9.70 -9.90 -1.32
CA GLY A 207 10.99 -9.27 -1.59
C GLY A 207 12.10 -9.67 -0.63
N LYS A 208 13.32 -9.39 -1.08
CA LYS A 208 14.52 -9.43 -0.26
C LYS A 208 14.89 -8.04 0.24
N VAL A 209 15.63 -8.01 1.34
CA VAL A 209 16.29 -6.79 1.79
C VAL A 209 17.46 -6.50 0.84
N ILE A 210 17.48 -5.31 0.26
CA ILE A 210 18.52 -4.82 -0.65
C ILE A 210 19.09 -3.53 -0.08
N ASP A 211 20.41 -3.46 0.06
CA ASP A 211 21.10 -2.27 0.57
C ASP A 211 22.10 -1.76 -0.49
N ALA A 212 21.85 -0.56 -1.01
CA ALA A 212 22.69 0.10 -2.01
C ALA A 212 23.72 1.06 -1.39
N GLY A 213 23.88 1.05 -0.06
CA GLY A 213 24.85 1.88 0.66
C GLY A 213 24.43 3.34 0.85
N ILE A 214 23.15 3.68 0.61
CA ILE A 214 22.61 5.02 0.84
C ILE A 214 22.50 5.26 2.34
N LYS A 215 23.12 6.34 2.84
CA LYS A 215 23.14 6.69 4.28
C LYS A 215 22.30 7.92 4.62
N ASP A 216 21.98 8.76 3.65
CA ASP A 216 21.21 9.97 3.88
C ASP A 216 19.73 9.64 4.09
N ALA A 217 19.23 9.92 5.31
CA ALA A 217 17.85 9.68 5.69
C ALA A 217 16.82 10.50 4.89
N ASN A 218 17.28 11.50 4.13
CA ASN A 218 16.44 12.32 3.25
C ASN A 218 16.39 11.83 1.80
N GLN A 219 17.04 10.70 1.50
CA GLN A 219 17.13 10.09 0.17
C GLN A 219 16.47 8.70 0.14
N MET A 220 15.35 8.55 0.85
CA MET A 220 14.63 7.28 1.00
C MET A 220 14.21 6.68 -0.35
N GLY A 221 13.72 7.49 -1.28
CA GLY A 221 13.37 7.02 -2.62
C GLY A 221 14.54 6.34 -3.34
N ALA A 222 15.75 6.92 -3.24
CA ALA A 222 16.97 6.33 -3.81
C ALA A 222 17.41 5.05 -3.07
N ALA A 223 17.24 5.00 -1.75
CA ALA A 223 17.55 3.82 -0.95
C ALA A 223 16.63 2.63 -1.25
N MET A 224 15.33 2.90 -1.51
CA MET A 224 14.31 1.87 -1.73
C MET A 224 14.19 1.40 -3.18
N ALA A 225 14.54 2.23 -4.17
CA ALA A 225 14.37 1.90 -5.58
C ALA A 225 15.03 0.56 -5.99
N PRO A 226 16.25 0.21 -5.54
CA PRO A 226 16.87 -1.08 -5.87
C PRO A 226 16.06 -2.28 -5.35
N ALA A 227 15.41 -2.18 -4.19
CA ALA A 227 14.56 -3.24 -3.66
C ALA A 227 13.29 -3.42 -4.49
N ALA A 228 12.67 -2.32 -4.94
CA ALA A 228 11.53 -2.37 -5.85
C ALA A 228 11.90 -3.09 -7.16
N VAL A 229 13.06 -2.74 -7.73
CA VAL A 229 13.56 -3.34 -8.97
C VAL A 229 13.88 -4.83 -8.80
N ASP A 230 14.57 -5.23 -7.73
CA ASP A 230 14.84 -6.66 -7.45
C ASP A 230 13.54 -7.46 -7.37
N THR A 231 12.54 -6.97 -6.63
CA THR A 231 11.24 -7.63 -6.50
C THR A 231 10.51 -7.73 -7.84
N LEU A 232 10.52 -6.66 -8.66
CA LEU A 232 9.89 -6.66 -9.98
C LEU A 232 10.55 -7.65 -10.95
N LEU A 233 11.88 -7.63 -11.03
CA LEU A 233 12.63 -8.54 -11.91
C LEU A 233 12.43 -10.00 -11.50
N ASN A 234 12.48 -10.28 -10.20
CA ASN A 234 12.20 -11.62 -9.68
C ASN A 234 10.75 -12.05 -9.95
N HIS A 235 9.78 -11.14 -9.80
CA HIS A 235 8.39 -11.41 -10.11
C HIS A 235 8.19 -11.80 -11.59
N PHE A 236 8.79 -11.05 -12.53
CA PHE A 236 8.72 -11.39 -13.96
C PHE A 236 9.40 -12.72 -14.28
N ALA A 237 10.55 -12.98 -13.68
CA ALA A 237 11.26 -14.24 -13.86
C ALA A 237 10.48 -15.44 -13.32
N ASP A 238 9.94 -15.34 -12.10
CA ASP A 238 9.22 -16.41 -11.42
C ASP A 238 7.89 -16.76 -12.11
N THR A 239 7.18 -15.73 -12.59
CA THR A 239 5.85 -15.90 -13.23
C THR A 239 5.94 -16.13 -14.74
N GLY A 240 7.09 -15.85 -15.36
CA GLY A 240 7.25 -15.79 -16.81
C GLY A 240 6.46 -14.65 -17.48
N ARG A 241 5.89 -13.73 -16.69
CA ARG A 241 5.13 -12.58 -17.20
C ARG A 241 6.06 -11.49 -17.67
N LYS A 242 5.65 -10.78 -18.73
CA LYS A 242 6.31 -9.57 -19.20
C LYS A 242 5.67 -8.35 -18.55
N ILE A 243 6.37 -7.21 -18.56
CA ILE A 243 5.82 -5.93 -18.08
C ILE A 243 4.47 -5.57 -18.74
N ASN A 244 4.31 -5.88 -20.03
CA ASN A 244 3.08 -5.60 -20.77
C ASN A 244 1.92 -6.56 -20.48
N TYR A 245 2.11 -7.52 -19.56
CA TYR A 245 1.02 -8.29 -18.98
C TYR A 245 0.12 -7.41 -18.11
N TYR A 246 0.70 -6.41 -17.45
CA TYR A 246 0.01 -5.51 -16.52
C TYR A 246 -0.42 -4.24 -17.23
N ASP A 247 -1.64 -3.78 -16.93
CA ASP A 247 -2.11 -2.46 -17.35
C ASP A 247 -1.38 -1.36 -16.57
N LEU A 248 -1.07 -1.64 -15.29
CA LEU A 248 -0.36 -0.75 -14.40
C LEU A 248 0.49 -1.55 -13.40
N ILE A 249 1.72 -1.08 -13.18
CA ILE A 249 2.62 -1.45 -12.10
C ILE A 249 2.78 -0.21 -11.24
N LEU A 250 2.43 -0.31 -9.97
CA LEU A 250 2.35 0.85 -9.08
C LEU A 250 3.17 0.61 -7.82
N THR A 251 4.27 1.36 -7.68
CA THR A 251 5.05 1.35 -6.44
C THR A 251 4.41 2.20 -5.35
N GLY A 252 4.75 1.89 -4.09
CA GLY A 252 4.12 2.48 -2.93
C GLY A 252 4.56 3.91 -2.66
N ASP A 253 5.85 4.13 -2.45
CA ASP A 253 6.33 5.44 -1.99
C ASP A 253 7.80 5.71 -2.32
N LEU A 254 8.19 5.43 -3.56
CA LEU A 254 9.49 5.86 -4.05
C LEU A 254 9.55 7.38 -4.26
N GLY A 255 8.39 8.04 -4.40
CA GLY A 255 8.30 9.46 -4.69
C GLY A 255 8.85 9.78 -6.09
N TYR A 256 9.06 11.06 -6.39
CA TYR A 256 9.53 11.46 -7.71
C TYR A 256 10.94 10.91 -8.01
N ILE A 257 11.87 11.05 -7.06
CA ILE A 257 13.27 10.67 -7.24
C ILE A 257 13.42 9.15 -7.36
N GLY A 258 12.86 8.39 -6.42
CA GLY A 258 12.98 6.94 -6.43
C GLY A 258 12.24 6.31 -7.62
N LYS A 259 11.12 6.90 -8.06
CA LYS A 259 10.39 6.46 -9.25
C LYS A 259 11.27 6.56 -10.50
N ASP A 260 11.92 7.69 -10.70
CA ASP A 260 12.79 7.89 -11.87
C ASP A 260 14.00 6.95 -11.83
N ILE A 261 14.63 6.77 -10.66
CA ILE A 261 15.72 5.79 -10.47
C ILE A 261 15.25 4.37 -10.80
N ALA A 262 14.08 3.96 -10.32
CA ALA A 262 13.55 2.62 -10.60
C ALA A 262 13.26 2.42 -12.08
N LYS A 263 12.75 3.44 -12.78
CA LYS A 263 12.53 3.38 -14.24
C LYS A 263 13.85 3.17 -14.99
N ASP A 264 14.89 3.92 -14.65
CA ASP A 264 16.21 3.78 -15.27
C ASP A 264 16.79 2.39 -15.02
N LEU A 265 16.75 1.90 -13.77
CA LEU A 265 17.23 0.57 -13.40
C LEU A 265 16.46 -0.57 -14.11
N LEU A 266 15.14 -0.43 -14.29
CA LEU A 266 14.34 -1.41 -15.05
C LEU A 266 14.75 -1.44 -16.53
N VAL A 267 15.02 -0.28 -17.13
CA VAL A 267 15.49 -0.17 -18.52
C VAL A 267 16.89 -0.76 -18.67
N ASP A 268 17.79 -0.47 -17.74
CA ASP A 268 19.15 -1.04 -17.71
C ASP A 268 19.14 -2.56 -17.52
N ALA A 269 18.16 -3.08 -16.79
CA ALA A 269 17.89 -4.52 -16.66
C ALA A 269 17.29 -5.17 -17.92
N GLY A 270 17.07 -4.40 -19.00
CA GLY A 270 16.64 -4.90 -20.30
C GLY A 270 15.13 -4.84 -20.55
N LEU A 271 14.36 -4.15 -19.70
CA LEU A 271 12.93 -3.94 -19.99
C LEU A 271 12.76 -2.85 -21.06
N PRO A 272 11.77 -2.98 -21.97
CA PRO A 272 11.54 -1.98 -23.01
C PRO A 272 11.15 -0.62 -22.39
N LYS A 273 11.95 0.42 -22.63
CA LYS A 273 11.73 1.79 -22.12
C LYS A 273 10.30 2.30 -22.29
N LYS A 274 9.71 2.11 -23.48
CA LYS A 274 8.33 2.54 -23.77
C LYS A 274 7.31 1.85 -22.86
N GLU A 275 7.49 0.57 -22.55
CA GLU A 275 6.57 -0.17 -21.68
C GLU A 275 6.76 0.25 -20.22
N VAL A 276 8.00 0.50 -19.78
CA VAL A 276 8.28 1.06 -18.45
C VAL A 276 7.62 2.43 -18.30
N GLU A 277 7.82 3.34 -19.25
CA GLU A 277 7.25 4.69 -19.18
C GLU A 277 5.73 4.75 -19.20
N SER A 278 5.06 3.79 -19.85
CA SER A 278 3.60 3.80 -20.01
C SER A 278 2.85 2.97 -18.96
N ARG A 279 3.51 2.06 -18.26
CA ARG A 279 2.87 1.13 -17.33
C ARG A 279 3.35 1.24 -15.89
N TYR A 280 4.41 1.99 -15.62
CA TYR A 280 4.99 2.11 -14.28
C TYR A 280 4.75 3.51 -13.70
N ASP A 281 4.18 3.56 -12.50
CA ASP A 281 4.03 4.79 -11.72
C ASP A 281 4.23 4.54 -10.21
N ASP A 282 4.09 5.57 -9.38
CA ASP A 282 4.27 5.52 -7.93
C ASP A 282 3.16 6.27 -7.17
N CYS A 283 2.58 5.68 -6.12
CA CYS A 283 1.53 6.34 -5.34
C CYS A 283 2.01 7.66 -4.73
N GLY A 284 3.24 7.70 -4.21
CA GLY A 284 3.85 8.89 -3.65
C GLY A 284 4.03 10.02 -4.67
N ALA A 285 4.19 9.69 -5.95
CA ALA A 285 4.23 10.67 -7.03
C ALA A 285 2.84 11.14 -7.51
N MET A 286 1.77 10.40 -7.17
CA MET A 286 0.39 10.66 -7.64
C MET A 286 -0.50 11.33 -6.59
N ILE A 287 -0.24 11.10 -5.29
CA ILE A 287 -1.14 11.50 -4.21
C ILE A 287 -1.21 13.03 -4.01
N TYR A 288 -0.15 13.76 -4.36
CA TYR A 288 -0.09 15.22 -4.25
C TYR A 288 0.18 15.89 -5.60
N ALA A 289 -0.34 17.11 -5.75
CA ALA A 289 0.04 18.01 -6.81
C ALA A 289 1.37 18.69 -6.47
N LYS A 290 2.12 19.11 -7.50
CA LYS A 290 3.44 19.73 -7.33
C LYS A 290 3.37 21.02 -6.51
N GLU A 291 2.26 21.74 -6.63
CA GLU A 291 1.95 23.01 -5.96
C GLU A 291 1.73 22.84 -4.46
N GLN A 292 1.48 21.62 -3.97
CA GLN A 292 1.27 21.33 -2.55
C GLN A 292 2.59 21.24 -1.76
N ASP A 293 3.74 21.51 -2.41
CA ASP A 293 5.05 21.61 -1.78
C ASP A 293 5.43 20.38 -0.94
N VAL A 294 5.33 19.19 -1.54
CA VAL A 294 5.69 17.91 -0.89
C VAL A 294 7.12 17.46 -1.17
N HIS A 295 7.91 18.28 -1.87
CA HIS A 295 9.31 18.02 -2.21
C HIS A 295 9.48 16.67 -2.96
N GLY A 296 10.08 15.66 -2.33
CA GLY A 296 10.37 14.36 -2.93
C GLY A 296 9.13 13.51 -3.28
N GLY A 297 7.92 13.99 -2.96
CA GLY A 297 6.65 13.28 -3.14
C GLY A 297 6.12 12.74 -1.82
N GLY A 298 5.04 11.97 -1.88
CA GLY A 298 4.45 11.30 -0.73
C GLY A 298 5.25 10.08 -0.25
N SER A 299 5.13 9.78 1.04
CA SER A 299 5.67 8.59 1.68
C SER A 299 4.79 8.01 2.77
N GLY A 300 5.17 6.84 3.29
CA GLY A 300 4.52 6.20 4.42
C GLY A 300 3.59 5.07 4.01
N CYS A 301 3.41 4.09 4.88
CA CYS A 301 2.55 2.93 4.57
C CYS A 301 1.09 3.35 4.30
N GLY A 302 0.61 4.46 4.89
CA GLY A 302 -0.69 5.05 4.58
C GLY A 302 -0.84 5.57 3.15
N CYS A 303 0.26 5.97 2.49
CA CYS A 303 0.25 6.44 1.10
C CYS A 303 -0.14 5.29 0.16
N SER A 304 0.61 4.19 0.18
CA SER A 304 0.27 3.02 -0.65
C SER A 304 -1.06 2.39 -0.23
N ALA A 305 -1.36 2.32 1.08
CA ALA A 305 -2.61 1.78 1.59
C ALA A 305 -3.84 2.53 1.05
N SER A 306 -3.85 3.86 1.19
CA SER A 306 -4.99 4.67 0.75
C SER A 306 -5.15 4.64 -0.78
N VAL A 307 -4.08 4.74 -1.56
CA VAL A 307 -4.17 4.71 -3.03
C VAL A 307 -4.61 3.33 -3.55
N PHE A 308 -4.13 2.23 -2.95
CA PHE A 308 -4.56 0.90 -3.34
C PHE A 308 -6.02 0.63 -2.97
N SER A 309 -6.46 1.02 -1.76
CA SER A 309 -7.83 0.78 -1.28
C SER A 309 -8.87 1.73 -1.88
N SER A 310 -8.44 2.81 -2.53
CA SER A 310 -9.32 3.76 -3.21
C SER A 310 -9.13 3.73 -4.73
N TYR A 311 -8.20 4.53 -5.24
CA TYR A 311 -7.96 4.76 -6.66
C TYR A 311 -7.83 3.45 -7.45
N ILE A 312 -6.96 2.54 -7.01
CA ILE A 312 -6.74 1.28 -7.75
C ILE A 312 -7.92 0.35 -7.65
N TYR A 313 -8.38 0.07 -6.43
CA TYR A 313 -9.51 -0.84 -6.23
C TYR A 313 -10.77 -0.37 -6.97
N LYS A 314 -11.12 0.92 -6.87
CA LYS A 314 -12.29 1.49 -7.56
C LYS A 314 -12.17 1.46 -9.07
N ARG A 315 -10.99 1.75 -9.65
CA ARG A 315 -10.76 1.66 -11.10
C ARG A 315 -10.82 0.21 -11.60
N MET A 316 -10.35 -0.75 -10.81
CA MET A 316 -10.52 -2.17 -11.12
C MET A 316 -11.98 -2.59 -11.05
N GLN A 317 -12.73 -2.18 -10.02
CA GLN A 317 -14.17 -2.43 -9.93
C GLN A 317 -14.93 -1.84 -11.13
N ARG A 318 -14.52 -0.66 -11.59
CA ARG A 318 -15.04 -0.01 -12.81
C ARG A 318 -14.56 -0.68 -14.11
N GLY A 319 -13.70 -1.69 -14.06
CA GLY A 319 -13.17 -2.36 -15.26
C GLY A 319 -12.24 -1.49 -16.11
N GLU A 320 -11.71 -0.39 -15.56
CA GLU A 320 -10.74 0.47 -16.23
C GLU A 320 -9.32 -0.12 -16.19
N LEU A 321 -9.04 -0.91 -15.14
CA LEU A 321 -7.81 -1.65 -14.93
C LEU A 321 -8.16 -3.13 -14.76
N HIS A 322 -7.56 -3.99 -15.59
CA HIS A 322 -7.85 -5.42 -15.57
C HIS A 322 -6.77 -6.21 -14.82
N LYS A 323 -5.51 -5.81 -14.97
CA LYS A 323 -4.34 -6.48 -14.38
C LYS A 323 -3.39 -5.45 -13.79
N VAL A 324 -3.25 -5.45 -12.46
CA VAL A 324 -2.42 -4.49 -11.74
C VAL A 324 -1.40 -5.22 -10.89
N LEU A 325 -0.15 -4.77 -10.91
CA LEU A 325 0.88 -5.20 -9.97
C LEU A 325 1.15 -4.07 -8.98
N ILE A 326 0.71 -4.23 -7.74
CA ILE A 326 0.97 -3.27 -6.67
C ILE A 326 2.24 -3.67 -5.91
N VAL A 327 3.09 -2.69 -5.60
CA VAL A 327 4.41 -2.92 -5.00
C VAL A 327 4.70 -1.91 -3.88
N SER A 328 4.38 -2.22 -2.62
CA SER A 328 4.78 -1.33 -1.52
C SER A 328 6.27 -1.52 -1.19
N THR A 329 6.99 -0.40 -1.07
CA THR A 329 8.40 -0.30 -0.71
C THR A 329 8.55 0.10 0.76
N GLY A 330 9.66 -0.25 1.40
CA GLY A 330 9.92 0.10 2.79
C GLY A 330 11.41 0.34 3.03
N ALA A 331 11.74 1.38 3.79
CA ALA A 331 13.07 1.64 4.29
C ALA A 331 13.18 1.10 5.72
N LEU A 332 14.09 0.15 5.95
CA LEU A 332 14.24 -0.55 7.21
C LEU A 332 15.31 0.14 8.07
N LEU A 333 14.98 1.31 8.60
CA LEU A 333 15.82 2.06 9.51
C LEU A 333 15.14 2.28 10.87
N SER A 334 15.97 2.42 11.90
CA SER A 334 15.55 2.93 13.21
C SER A 334 15.85 4.42 13.33
N THR A 335 15.39 5.04 14.41
CA THR A 335 15.73 6.42 14.75
C THR A 335 17.22 6.62 15.09
N ILE A 336 17.97 5.52 15.32
CA ILE A 336 19.37 5.57 15.77
C ILE A 336 20.34 5.18 14.65
N SER A 337 19.95 4.27 13.74
CA SER A 337 20.84 3.71 12.72
C SER A 337 21.52 4.76 11.82
N PRO A 338 20.85 5.83 11.34
CA PRO A 338 21.54 6.86 10.56
C PRO A 338 22.62 7.59 11.37
N PHE A 339 22.40 7.82 12.67
CA PHE A 339 23.38 8.47 13.54
C PHE A 339 24.57 7.57 13.88
N GLN A 340 24.43 6.26 13.71
CA GLN A 340 25.51 5.29 13.83
C GLN A 340 26.31 5.13 12.52
N GLY A 341 25.89 5.81 11.44
CA GLY A 341 26.54 5.75 10.13
C GLY A 341 26.19 4.51 9.32
N GLU A 342 25.13 3.78 9.70
CA GLU A 342 24.58 2.66 8.93
C GLU A 342 23.93 3.15 7.64
N SER A 343 23.95 2.30 6.61
CA SER A 343 23.14 2.48 5.41
C SER A 343 21.68 2.14 5.66
N ILE A 344 20.82 2.45 4.69
CA ILE A 344 19.38 2.27 4.73
C ILE A 344 19.01 1.08 3.85
N PRO A 345 18.72 -0.10 4.43
CA PRO A 345 18.25 -1.25 3.67
C PRO A 345 16.82 -1.03 3.19
N GLY A 346 16.57 -1.27 1.91
CA GLY A 346 15.23 -1.27 1.31
C GLY A 346 14.63 -2.67 1.24
N ILE A 347 13.30 -2.75 1.25
CA ILE A 347 12.53 -3.96 0.94
C ILE A 347 11.33 -3.58 0.07
N ALA A 348 10.84 -4.51 -0.76
CA ALA A 348 9.62 -4.30 -1.53
C ALA A 348 8.84 -5.61 -1.68
N HIS A 349 7.54 -5.61 -1.43
CA HIS A 349 6.67 -6.76 -1.68
C HIS A 349 5.74 -6.44 -2.85
N ALA A 350 5.42 -7.44 -3.67
CA ALA A 350 4.53 -7.25 -4.81
C ALA A 350 3.30 -8.18 -4.75
N ILE A 351 2.14 -7.68 -5.14
CA ILE A 351 0.90 -8.46 -5.28
C ILE A 351 0.26 -8.20 -6.65
N SER A 352 -0.04 -9.27 -7.37
CA SER A 352 -0.80 -9.23 -8.63
C SER A 352 -2.29 -9.30 -8.34
N LEU A 353 -3.01 -8.27 -8.79
CA LEU A 353 -4.46 -8.19 -8.76
C LEU A 353 -5.01 -8.31 -10.18
N GLU A 354 -6.07 -9.08 -10.35
CA GLU A 354 -6.76 -9.21 -11.64
C GLU A 354 -8.28 -9.19 -11.45
N ILE A 355 -9.01 -8.58 -12.38
CA ILE A 355 -10.46 -8.70 -12.37
C ILE A 355 -10.90 -10.02 -13.00
N GLY A 356 -11.85 -10.71 -12.38
CA GLY A 356 -12.48 -11.89 -12.99
C GLY A 356 -13.46 -11.49 -14.08
N GLN A 357 -13.48 -12.22 -15.21
CA GLN A 357 -14.67 -12.21 -16.07
C GLN A 357 -15.79 -12.94 -15.33
N GLU A 358 -16.99 -12.38 -15.33
CA GLU A 358 -18.21 -13.15 -15.01
C GLU A 358 -18.29 -14.28 -16.03
N GLU A 359 -18.13 -15.52 -15.57
CA GLU A 359 -18.68 -16.65 -16.31
C GLU A 359 -20.20 -16.44 -16.33
N ARG A 360 -20.71 -15.98 -17.48
CA ARG A 360 -22.14 -15.85 -17.75
C ARG A 360 -22.83 -17.20 -17.83
#